data_AF-A0A7Z2KZG1-F1
#
_entry.id   AF-A0A7Z2KZG1-F1
#
_cell.length_a   1.000
_cell.length_b   1.000
_cell.length_c   1.000
_cell.angle_alpha   90.00
_cell.angle_beta   90.00
_cell.angle_gamma   90.00
#
_symmetry.space_group_name_H-M   'P 1'
#
loop_
_entity.id
_entity.type
_entity.pdbx_description
1 polymer ?
#
loop_
_entity_poly.entity_id
_entity_poly.type
_entity_poly.pdbx_seq_one_letter_code
_entity_poly.pdbx_strand_id
1 'polypeptide(L)' 'MSLVAEQKIDEIGYALSNRWLSEDEFYEAIDQGAVTVYRCQQCGRLHVDQGGGQFSSYIKEVN' A
#
# COMPACT_ATOMS: atom_id res chain seq x y z
N MET A 1 -2.90 -1.04 9.32
CA MET A 1 -2.95 0.00 8.28
C MET A 1 -2.13 -0.51 7.12
N SER A 2 -2.53 -0.18 5.89
CA SER A 2 -1.83 -0.62 4.69
C SER A 2 -1.33 0.60 3.91
N LEU A 3 -0.16 0.46 3.33
CA LEU A 3 0.39 1.41 2.37
C LEU A 3 0.27 0.79 0.98
N VAL A 4 -0.32 1.53 0.04
CA VAL A 4 -0.41 1.14 -1.36
C VAL A 4 0.45 2.12 -2.15
N ALA A 5 1.32 1.60 -3.02
CA ALA A 5 2.17 2.43 -3.86
C ALA A 5 1.31 3.23 -4.86
N GLU A 6 1.69 4.48 -5.14
CA GLU A 6 0.97 5.35 -6.10
C GLU A 6 0.83 4.69 -7.48
N GLN A 7 1.91 4.08 -7.97
CA GLN A 7 1.88 3.29 -9.21
C GLN A 7 0.78 2.22 -9.21
N LYS A 8 0.52 1.56 -8.07
CA LYS A 8 -0.53 0.54 -7.99
C LYS A 8 -1.92 1.16 -8.11
N ILE A 9 -2.11 2.36 -7.57
CA ILE A 9 -3.37 3.11 -7.70
C ILE A 9 -3.60 3.45 -9.18
N ASP A 10 -2.56 3.88 -9.89
CA ASP A 10 -2.65 4.17 -11.33
C ASP A 10 -3.01 2.92 -12.16
N GLU A 11 -2.41 1.77 -11.83
CA GLU A 11 -2.74 0.48 -12.46
C GLU A 11 -4.21 0.09 -12.27
N ILE A 12 -4.74 0.25 -11.05
CA ILE A 12 -6.14 -0.02 -10.75
C ILE A 12 -7.05 0.96 -11.51
N GLY A 13 -6.67 2.25 -11.54
CA GLY A 13 -7.38 3.28 -12.29
C GLY A 13 -7.46 2.96 -13.80
N TYR A 14 -6.34 2.51 -14.37
CA TYR A 14 -6.30 2.05 -15.76
C TYR A 14 -7.16 0.80 -15.99
N ALA A 15 -7.17 -0.15 -15.07
CA ALA A 15 -8.03 -1.33 -15.18
C ALA A 15 -9.52 -0.94 -15.20
N LEU A 16 -9.93 -0.05 -14.29
CA LEU A 16 -11.29 0.48 -14.19
C LEU A 16 -11.71 1.27 -15.45
N SER A 17 -10.78 1.97 -16.11
CA SER A 17 -11.09 2.70 -17.35
C SER A 17 -11.30 1.77 -18.55
N ASN A 18 -10.70 0.57 -18.53
CA ASN A 18 -10.75 -0.37 -19.65
C ASN A 18 -11.84 -1.45 -19.50
N ARG A 19 -12.15 -1.84 -18.26
CA ARG A 19 -13.17 -2.85 -17.97
C ARG A 19 -13.82 -2.62 -16.61
N TRP A 20 -15.01 -3.17 -16.46
CA TRP A 20 -15.62 -3.33 -15.14
C TRP A 20 -14.80 -4.32 -14.29
N LEU A 21 -14.58 -3.96 -13.02
CA LEU A 21 -14.06 -4.85 -11.98
C LEU A 21 -15.20 -5.19 -11.03
N SER A 22 -15.33 -6.45 -10.64
CA SER A 22 -16.16 -6.79 -9.49
C SER A 22 -15.59 -6.17 -8.21
N GLU A 23 -16.40 -6.11 -7.16
CA GLU A 23 -15.96 -5.67 -5.83
C GLU A 23 -14.77 -6.52 -5.33
N ASP A 24 -14.86 -7.85 -5.50
CA ASP A 24 -13.79 -8.78 -5.13
C ASP A 24 -12.51 -8.53 -5.93
N GLU A 25 -12.59 -8.35 -7.25
CA GLU A 25 -11.43 -8.07 -8.09
C GLU A 25 -10.76 -6.75 -7.72
N PHE A 26 -11.55 -5.74 -7.37
CA PHE A 26 -11.04 -4.43 -6.96
C PHE A 26 -10.25 -4.54 -5.65
N TYR A 27 -10.79 -5.20 -4.63
CA TYR A 27 -10.09 -5.37 -3.35
C TYR A 27 -8.88 -6.30 -3.48
N GLU A 28 -8.97 -7.36 -4.28
CA GLU A 28 -7.81 -8.23 -4.54
C GLU A 28 -6.68 -7.44 -5.22
N ALA A 29 -7.00 -6.55 -6.17
CA ALA A 29 -6.00 -5.71 -6.82
C ALA A 29 -5.32 -4.74 -5.83
N ILE A 30 -6.07 -4.21 -4.86
CA ILE A 30 -5.50 -3.39 -3.77
C ILE A 30 -4.57 -4.24 -2.91
N ASP A 31 -5.02 -5.41 -2.45
CA ASP A 31 -4.29 -6.27 -1.51
C ASP A 31 -2.98 -6.80 -2.12
N GLN A 32 -2.96 -7.09 -3.42
CA GLN A 32 -1.74 -7.52 -4.13
C GLN A 32 -0.60 -6.48 -4.09
N GLY A 33 -0.91 -5.19 -3.92
CA GLY A 33 0.08 -4.12 -3.80
C GLY A 33 0.12 -3.45 -2.42
N ALA A 34 -0.65 -3.97 -1.46
CA ALA A 34 -0.73 -3.43 -0.12
C ALA A 34 0.42 -3.98 0.74
N VAL A 35 1.12 -3.08 1.42
CA VAL A 35 2.13 -3.44 2.41
C VAL A 35 1.64 -3.07 3.80
N THR A 36 1.72 -4.01 4.75
CA THR A 36 1.36 -3.74 6.14
C THR A 36 2.31 -2.73 6.75
N VAL A 37 1.74 -1.69 7.36
CA VAL A 37 2.51 -0.65 8.03
C VAL A 37 2.00 -0.39 9.45
N TYR A 38 2.96 -0.14 10.35
CA TYR A 38 2.72 0.19 11.75
C TYR A 38 3.14 1.64 12.00
N ARG A 39 2.24 2.45 12.56
CA ARG A 39 2.57 3.82 12.96
C ARG A 39 3.06 3.85 14.40
N CYS A 40 4.29 4.34 14.61
CA CYS A 40 4.81 4.58 15.94
C CYS A 40 4.02 5.71 16.62
N GLN A 41 3.42 5.43 17.78
CA GLN A 41 2.63 6.43 18.51
C GLN A 41 3.48 7.51 19.20
N GLN A 42 4.79 7.27 19.40
CA GLN A 42 5.68 8.24 20.04
C GLN A 42 6.25 9.27 19.04
N CYS A 43 6.74 8.82 17.89
CA CYS A 43 7.42 9.69 16.92
C CYS A 43 6.69 9.83 15.58
N GLY A 44 5.56 9.12 15.40
CA GLY A 44 4.75 9.19 14.19
C GLY A 44 5.33 8.47 12.96
N ARG A 45 6.54 7.90 13.03
CA ARG A 45 7.17 7.16 11.91
C ARG A 45 6.35 5.94 11.52
N LEU A 46 6.39 5.62 10.23
CA LEU A 46 5.80 4.40 9.69
C LEU A 46 6.87 3.31 9.60
N HIS A 47 6.57 2.14 10.16
CA HIS A 47 7.37 0.93 10.05
C HIS A 47 6.70 0.02 9.04
N VAL A 48 7.41 -0.29 7.97
CA VAL A 48 6.95 -1.14 6.87
C VAL A 48 7.36 -2.57 7.17
N ASP A 49 6.39 -3.47 7.22
CA ASP A 49 6.60 -4.90 7.40
C ASP A 49 7.18 -5.49 6.10
N GLN A 50 8.38 -6.06 6.20
CA GLN A 50 9.03 -6.76 5.08
C GLN A 50 8.92 -8.29 5.21
N GLY A 51 8.18 -8.80 6.20
CA GLY A 51 8.11 -10.21 6.53
C GLY A 51 9.28 -10.69 7.39
N GLY A 52 9.14 -11.88 7.98
CA GLY A 52 10.20 -12.49 8.80
C GLY A 52 10.56 -11.72 10.09
N GLY A 53 9.69 -10.82 10.55
CA GLY A 53 9.96 -9.94 11.69
C GLY A 53 10.89 -8.76 11.36
N GLN A 54 11.18 -8.50 10.09
CA GLN A 54 11.99 -7.38 9.65
C GLN A 54 11.10 -6.16 9.35
N PHE A 55 11.43 -5.04 9.99
CA PHE A 55 10.73 -3.78 9.79
C PHE A 55 11.71 -2.71 9.33
N SER A 56 11.40 -2.05 8.22
CA SER A 56 12.12 -0.87 7.77
C SER A 56 11.35 0.38 8.18
N SER A 57 12.03 1.42 8.66
CA SER A 57 11.36 2.70 8.93
C SER A 57 11.26 3.51 7.64
N TYR A 58 10.06 3.76 7.17
CA TYR A 58 9.83 4.68 6.06
C TYR A 58 9.93 6.12 6.56
N ILE A 59 10.84 6.88 5.96
CA ILE A 59 10.92 8.33 6.10
C ILE A 59 10.51 8.88 4.74
N LYS A 60 9.38 9.60 4.68
CA LYS A 60 8.97 10.30 3.46
C LYS A 60 10.11 11.25 3.06
N GLU A 61 10.61 11.14 1.85
CA GLU A 61 11.57 12.11 1.33
C GLU A 61 10.90 13.49 1.35
N VAL A 62 11.55 14.44 2.01
CA VAL A 62 11.16 15.85 1.98
C VAL A 62 11.68 16.43 0.67
N ASN A 63 10.76 16.63 -0.27
CA ASN A 63 10.99 17.42 -1.48
C ASN A 63 10.86 18.90 -1.15
#